data_AF-A0A2S4V7N2-F1
#
_entry.id   AF-A0A2S4V7N2-F1
#
_cell.length_a   1.000
_cell.length_b   1.000
_cell.length_c   1.000
_cell.angle_alpha   90.00
_cell.angle_beta   90.00
_cell.angle_gamma   90.00
#
_symmetry.space_group_name_H-M   'P 1'
#
loop_
_entity.id
_entity.type
_entity.pdbx_description
1 polymer ?
#
loop_
_entity_poly.entity_id
_entity_poly.type
_entity_poly.pdbx_seq_one_letter_code
_entity_poly.pdbx_strand_id
1 'polypeptide(L)'
;MVSSNPEAGASNPADMELDQSTIDESLYSRQLYVLGHDAMQKMANSDVLIVGMKGLGVEIAKNICLAGVKSVTITTQPQHAKRI
;
A
#
# COMPACT_ATOMS: atom_id res chain seq x y z
N MET A 1 25.03 46.22 -24.43
CA MET A 1 23.79 45.48 -24.13
C MET A 1 24.19 44.06 -23.77
N VAL A 2 24.21 43.77 -22.48
CA VAL A 2 24.42 42.41 -21.95
C VAL A 2 23.10 41.68 -22.12
N SER A 3 23.03 40.74 -23.06
CA SER A 3 21.87 39.89 -23.24
C SER A 3 21.92 38.77 -22.21
N SER A 4 20.93 38.77 -21.33
CA SER A 4 20.68 37.84 -20.24
C SER A 4 20.67 36.39 -20.71
N ASN A 5 21.48 35.54 -20.09
CA ASN A 5 21.36 34.08 -20.18
C ASN A 5 20.20 33.64 -19.28
N PRO A 6 19.12 33.01 -19.78
CA PRO A 6 18.11 32.43 -18.92
C PRO A 6 18.69 31.11 -18.39
N GLU A 7 18.69 30.97 -17.07
CA GLU A 7 19.04 29.75 -16.36
C GLU A 7 18.24 28.58 -16.94
N ALA A 8 18.94 27.67 -17.62
CA ALA A 8 18.42 26.34 -17.89
C ALA A 8 18.24 25.66 -16.52
N GLY A 9 16.98 25.59 -16.08
CA GLY A 9 16.58 24.99 -14.82
C GLY A 9 17.16 23.59 -14.68
N ALA A 10 18.20 23.48 -13.86
CA ALA A 10 18.60 22.21 -13.28
C ALA A 10 17.45 21.76 -12.39
N SER A 11 16.68 20.75 -12.84
CA SER A 11 15.73 20.06 -11.98
C SER A 11 16.49 19.53 -10.77
N ASN A 12 16.15 20.06 -9.59
CA ASN A 12 16.78 19.70 -8.33
C ASN A 12 16.54 18.21 -8.05
N PRO A 13 17.56 17.37 -7.82
CA PRO A 13 17.38 15.93 -7.54
C PRO A 13 16.64 15.64 -6.22
N ALA A 14 16.24 16.69 -5.48
CA ALA A 14 15.47 16.60 -4.25
C ALA A 14 13.95 16.45 -4.46
N ASP A 15 13.44 16.64 -5.69
CA ASP A 15 12.00 16.55 -5.98
C ASP A 15 11.55 15.13 -6.35
N MET A 16 12.24 14.10 -5.82
CA MET A 16 11.67 12.76 -5.74
C MET A 16 10.70 12.72 -4.56
N GLU A 17 9.57 13.41 -4.68
CA GLU A 17 8.37 13.00 -3.96
C GLU A 17 8.07 11.57 -4.44
N LEU A 18 8.38 10.59 -3.59
CA LEU A 18 7.79 9.27 -3.72
C LEU A 18 6.30 9.47 -3.60
N ASP A 19 5.63 9.59 -4.74
CA ASP A 19 4.18 9.54 -4.81
C ASP A 19 3.77 8.15 -4.33
N GLN A 20 3.56 8.01 -3.02
CA GLN A 20 3.02 6.81 -2.38
C GLN A 20 1.64 6.43 -2.94
N SER A 21 1.04 7.27 -3.79
CA SER A 21 -0.21 6.98 -4.49
C SER A 21 -0.03 6.37 -5.88
N THR A 22 1.21 6.28 -6.40
CA THR A 22 1.49 5.53 -7.64
C THR A 22 1.66 4.06 -7.34
N ILE A 23 0.78 3.24 -7.92
CA ILE A 23 0.89 1.78 -7.86
C ILE A 23 2.19 1.37 -8.55
N ASP A 24 3.07 0.67 -7.82
CA ASP A 24 4.29 0.10 -8.42
C ASP A 24 3.92 -1.02 -9.39
N GLU A 25 3.85 -0.68 -10.68
CA GLU A 25 3.49 -1.61 -11.74
C GLU A 25 4.50 -2.75 -11.89
N SER A 26 5.76 -2.54 -11.53
CA SER A 26 6.77 -3.60 -11.62
C SER A 26 6.52 -4.71 -10.60
N LEU A 27 6.10 -4.31 -9.39
CA LEU A 27 5.74 -5.22 -8.31
C LEU A 27 4.36 -5.85 -8.53
N TYR A 28 3.39 -5.06 -9.00
CA TYR A 28 1.98 -5.45 -9.06
C TYR A 28 1.45 -5.78 -10.47
N SER A 29 2.30 -5.82 -11.50
CA SER A 29 1.94 -6.10 -12.91
C SER A 29 0.85 -7.15 -13.10
N ARG A 30 1.01 -8.34 -12.50
CA ARG A 30 0.03 -9.43 -12.63
C ARG A 30 -1.29 -9.13 -11.91
N GLN A 31 -1.26 -8.47 -10.75
CA GLN A 31 -2.47 -8.08 -10.03
C GLN A 31 -3.21 -6.96 -10.78
N LEU A 32 -2.46 -6.04 -11.39
CA LEU A 32 -2.99 -4.94 -12.18
C LEU A 32 -3.82 -5.41 -13.38
N TYR A 33 -3.38 -6.45 -14.09
CA TYR A 33 -4.15 -7.02 -15.21
C TYR A 33 -5.45 -7.72 -14.81
N VAL A 34 -5.61 -8.06 -13.53
CA VAL A 34 -6.81 -8.71 -13.01
C VAL A 34 -7.79 -7.69 -12.43
N LEU A 35 -7.27 -6.72 -11.67
CA LEU A 35 -8.08 -5.77 -10.91
C LEU A 35 -8.28 -4.42 -11.63
N GLY A 36 -7.29 -3.97 -12.39
CA GLY A 36 -7.22 -2.63 -12.96
C GLY A 36 -6.75 -1.56 -11.97
N HIS A 37 -6.28 -0.42 -12.51
CA HIS A 37 -5.73 0.70 -11.72
C HIS A 37 -6.70 1.22 -10.67
N ASP A 38 -7.95 1.50 -11.06
CA ASP A 38 -8.94 2.12 -10.16
C ASP A 38 -9.24 1.26 -8.93
N ALA A 39 -9.34 -0.06 -9.12
CA ALA A 39 -9.60 -0.99 -8.02
C ALA A 39 -8.39 -1.08 -7.09
N MET A 40 -7.19 -1.18 -7.66
CA MET A 40 -5.95 -1.19 -6.90
C MET A 40 -5.74 0.10 -6.11
N GLN A 41 -6.04 1.26 -6.68
CA GLN A 41 -5.92 2.53 -5.96
C GLN A 41 -6.92 2.64 -4.81
N LYS A 42 -8.14 2.11 -4.96
CA LYS A 42 -9.10 2.01 -3.85
C LYS A 42 -8.60 1.06 -2.75
N MET A 43 -8.01 -0.07 -3.13
CA MET A 43 -7.42 -1.02 -2.18
C MET A 43 -6.26 -0.40 -1.40
N ALA A 44 -5.35 0.30 -2.09
CA ALA A 44 -4.22 1.00 -1.49
C ALA A 44 -4.62 2.08 -0.46
N ASN A 45 -5.86 2.57 -0.52
CA ASN A 45 -6.42 3.53 0.43
C ASN A 45 -7.30 2.89 1.53
N SER A 46 -7.48 1.56 1.50
CA SER A 46 -8.38 0.85 2.42
C SER A 46 -7.69 0.45 3.73
N ASP A 47 -8.36 0.70 4.86
CA ASP A 47 -7.99 0.18 6.17
C ASP A 47 -8.75 -1.12 6.46
N VAL A 48 -8.03 -2.19 6.79
CA VAL A 48 -8.62 -3.53 7.01
C VAL A 48 -8.46 -3.95 8.46
N LEU A 49 -9.55 -4.38 9.10
CA LEU A 49 -9.51 -5.03 10.42
C LEU A 49 -9.71 -6.54 10.27
N ILE A 50 -8.76 -7.34 10.75
CA ILE A 50 -8.88 -8.80 10.83
C ILE A 50 -9.13 -9.21 12.28
N VAL A 51 -10.25 -9.90 12.52
CA VAL A 51 -10.63 -10.42 13.82
C VAL A 51 -10.32 -11.93 13.90
N GLY A 52 -9.33 -12.28 14.69
CA GLY A 52 -8.87 -13.65 14.93
C GLY A 52 -7.68 -14.05 14.07
N MET A 53 -6.61 -14.54 14.71
CA MET A 53 -5.36 -14.97 14.06
C MET A 53 -5.04 -16.43 14.33
N LYS A 54 -6.01 -17.31 14.07
CA LYS A 54 -5.73 -18.76 13.91
C LYS A 54 -5.35 -19.04 12.46
N GLY A 55 -5.22 -20.32 12.07
CA GLY A 55 -4.78 -20.70 10.71
C GLY A 55 -5.49 -19.95 9.58
N LEU A 56 -6.82 -19.85 9.62
CA LEU A 56 -7.59 -19.08 8.63
C LEU A 56 -7.26 -17.58 8.63
N GLY A 57 -7.19 -16.96 9.81
CA GLY A 57 -6.89 -15.53 9.94
C GLY A 57 -5.51 -15.17 9.41
N VAL A 58 -4.53 -16.06 9.61
CA VAL A 58 -3.17 -15.90 9.07
C VAL A 58 -3.16 -15.95 7.54
N GLU A 59 -3.85 -16.90 6.92
CA GLU A 59 -3.91 -17.01 5.45
C GLU A 59 -4.64 -15.82 4.81
N ILE A 60 -5.71 -15.34 5.44
CA ILE A 60 -6.40 -14.12 5.02
C ILE A 60 -5.45 -12.93 5.13
N ALA A 61 -4.79 -12.74 6.27
CA ALA A 61 -3.85 -11.63 6.47
C ALA A 61 -2.72 -11.66 5.43
N LYS A 62 -2.14 -12.83 5.15
CA LYS A 62 -1.12 -13.01 4.11
C LYS A 62 -1.63 -12.50 2.76
N ASN A 63 -2.82 -12.92 2.34
CA ASN A 63 -3.37 -12.51 1.05
C ASN A 63 -3.70 -11.01 1.00
N ILE A 64 -4.25 -10.44 2.06
CA ILE A 64 -4.56 -9.00 2.13
C ILE A 64 -3.29 -8.15 2.09
N CYS A 65 -2.26 -8.50 2.86
CA CYS A 65 -0.99 -7.76 2.85
C CYS A 65 -0.32 -7.82 1.47
N LEU A 66 -0.33 -8.98 0.81
CA LEU A 66 0.21 -9.13 -0.55
C LEU A 66 -0.62 -8.43 -1.62
N ALA A 67 -1.90 -8.14 -1.37
CA ALA A 67 -2.77 -7.43 -2.29
C ALA A 67 -2.56 -5.91 -2.27
N GLY A 68 -1.81 -5.37 -1.31
CA GLY A 68 -1.48 -3.93 -1.24
C GLY A 68 -2.65 -3.08 -0.73
N VAL A 69 -2.85 -3.09 0.60
CA VAL A 69 -3.81 -2.21 1.28
C VAL A 69 -3.10 -1.17 2.15
N LYS A 70 -3.80 -0.10 2.55
CA LYS A 70 -3.20 1.00 3.34
C LYS A 70 -2.70 0.52 4.70
N SER A 71 -3.56 -0.20 5.42
CA SER A 71 -3.23 -0.72 6.74
C SER A 71 -4.02 -1.99 7.04
N VAL A 72 -3.41 -2.84 7.87
CA VAL A 72 -4.07 -4.03 8.43
C VAL A 72 -3.96 -3.95 9.94
N THR A 73 -5.10 -3.80 10.60
CA THR A 73 -5.22 -3.92 12.05
C THR A 73 -5.65 -5.33 12.38
N ILE A 74 -5.01 -5.92 13.38
CA ILE A 74 -5.30 -7.28 13.82
C ILE A 74 -5.78 -7.23 15.25
N THR A 75 -6.93 -7.85 15.52
CA THR A 75 -7.42 -8.07 16.87
C THR A 75 -7.74 -9.54 17.07
N THR A 76 -7.34 -10.10 18.20
CA THR A 76 -7.73 -11.46 18.58
C THR A 76 -8.60 -11.35 19.81
N GLN A 77 -9.75 -12.04 19.80
CA GLN A 77 -10.60 -12.07 20.98
C GLN A 77 -9.80 -12.64 22.18
N PRO A 78 -9.99 -12.11 23.40
CA PRO A 78 -9.37 -12.67 24.58
C PRO A 78 -9.75 -14.14 24.69
N GLN A 79 -8.74 -15.01 24.74
CA GLN A 79 -8.97 -16.42 24.99
C GLN A 79 -9.70 -16.50 26.33
N HIS A 80 -10.87 -17.13 26.37
CA HIS A 80 -11.58 -17.38 27.62
C HIS A 80 -10.61 -18.12 28.54
N ALA A 81 -10.06 -17.43 29.55
CA ALA A 81 -9.23 -18.03 30.56
C ALA A 81 -10.10 -19.13 31.17
N LYS A 82 -9.78 -20.39 30.90
CA LYS A 82 -10.46 -21.52 31.52
C LYS A 82 -10.34 -21.31 33.01
N ARG A 83 -11.44 -20.86 33.64
CA ARG A 83 -11.57 -20.84 35.09
C ARG A 83 -11.48 -22.29 35.53
N ILE A 84 -10.35 -22.62 36.12
CA ILE A 84 -10.26 -23.65 37.15
C ILE A 84 -11.15 -23.26 38.32
#